data_AF-A0A0X3X7I8-F1
#
_entry.id   AF-A0A0X3X7I8-F1
#
_cell.length_a   1.000
_cell.length_b   1.000
_cell.length_c   1.000
_cell.angle_alpha   90.00
_cell.angle_beta   90.00
_cell.angle_gamma   90.00
#
_symmetry.space_group_name_H-M   'P 1'
#
loop_
_entity.id
_entity.type
_entity.pdbx_description
1 polymer ?
#
loop_
_entity_poly.entity_id
_entity_poly.type
_entity_poly.pdbx_seq_one_letter_code
_entity_poly.pdbx_strand_id
1 'polypeptide(L)'
;MTSADKSPVRVGVFGLLGSGNLGNDGSLESVLGYLRAEHPEAVVDALCGGPEAVTTRFQIPATRLHWYRGEYRTASRAGAIAGKGLGKLVDVFRTAAWVRRHDVVIVPGMGVLEATLPLRPWGFPYSLFLLCASGRLLGTRVALVSVGAAEIGNRPTRALVRWSARLAAYRSYRDAQSRDAMRAMGVDTARDGVYPDLAFALPTPPEWDIPCPELVGELGEVPSGPPGPVCVGVMDFHGGNDDRARADEIYRRYLDGTIRFVRALVEEGRPVRLLTGDECDASVVAAILDAVDSSLVTAAQPTSLADLMKEMAAADTVVAVRYHNLICALKTGTPVLALSYAAKSDALMDRMGLGAYCHPAREVDADRLLEQFRALEKRSAELRQTLTERNLAAARQLEHQFTALTAALFPAPDHAHAHARQEAP
;
A
#
# COMPACT_ATOMS: atom_id res chain seq x y z
N MET A 1 27.47 -31.45 12.76
CA MET A 1 28.36 -30.35 12.33
C MET A 1 27.75 -29.06 12.84
N THR A 2 28.36 -28.49 13.86
CA THR A 2 27.89 -27.33 14.63
C THR A 2 27.89 -26.09 13.76
N SER A 3 26.72 -25.51 13.46
CA SER A 3 26.64 -24.21 12.80
C SER A 3 27.27 -23.17 13.71
N ALA A 4 28.25 -22.44 13.19
CA ALA A 4 28.90 -21.36 13.91
C ALA A 4 27.86 -20.38 14.49
N ASP A 5 28.08 -20.04 15.76
CA ASP A 5 27.36 -19.08 16.58
C ASP A 5 27.40 -17.68 15.94
N LYS A 6 26.55 -17.46 14.92
CA LYS A 6 26.33 -16.14 14.32
C LYS A 6 25.17 -15.50 15.05
N SER A 7 25.43 -14.34 15.64
CA SER A 7 24.36 -13.50 16.18
C SER A 7 23.29 -13.26 15.10
N PRO A 8 21.99 -13.39 15.45
CA PRO A 8 20.92 -13.24 14.47
C PRO A 8 20.91 -11.84 13.88
N VAL A 9 20.62 -11.74 12.59
CA VAL A 9 20.54 -10.44 11.89
C VAL A 9 19.40 -9.62 12.48
N ARG A 10 19.67 -8.36 12.83
CA ARG A 10 18.67 -7.46 13.40
C ARG A 10 18.07 -6.60 12.30
N VAL A 11 16.78 -6.78 12.05
CA VAL A 11 16.06 -6.09 10.98
C VAL A 11 15.03 -5.14 11.58
N GLY A 12 15.15 -3.85 11.26
CA GLY A 12 14.15 -2.86 11.62
C GLY A 12 13.13 -2.68 10.48
N VAL A 13 11.85 -2.53 10.80
CA VAL A 13 10.83 -2.06 9.84
C VAL A 13 10.37 -0.65 10.20
N PHE A 14 10.26 0.23 9.20
CA PHE A 14 10.00 1.65 9.44
C PHE A 14 8.86 2.19 8.57
N GLY A 15 7.97 2.97 9.16
CA GLY A 15 6.97 3.72 8.38
C GLY A 15 5.70 4.11 9.12
N LEU A 16 4.66 4.47 8.38
CA LEU A 16 3.31 4.75 8.92
C LEU A 16 2.51 3.46 9.15
N LEU A 17 3.14 2.51 9.84
CA LEU A 17 2.59 1.18 10.14
C LEU A 17 1.71 1.26 11.39
N GLY A 18 0.62 0.49 11.43
CA GLY A 18 -0.37 0.47 12.51
C GLY A 18 -1.15 1.77 12.66
N SER A 19 -1.19 2.61 11.63
CA SER A 19 -1.79 3.96 11.70
C SER A 19 -3.26 4.02 11.30
N GLY A 20 -3.91 2.87 11.11
CA GLY A 20 -5.29 2.74 10.62
C GLY A 20 -5.38 2.45 9.11
N ASN A 21 -4.32 2.69 8.35
CA ASN A 21 -4.29 2.41 6.92
C ASN A 21 -3.96 0.94 6.62
N LEU A 22 -4.96 0.17 6.18
CA LEU A 22 -4.83 -1.28 5.95
C LEU A 22 -3.77 -1.61 4.89
N GLY A 23 -3.56 -0.72 3.92
CA GLY A 23 -2.59 -0.91 2.84
C GLY A 23 -1.13 -0.92 3.30
N ASN A 24 -0.77 0.03 4.18
CA ASN A 24 0.57 0.07 4.77
C ASN A 24 0.84 -1.18 5.60
N ASP A 25 -0.17 -1.63 6.34
CA ASP A 25 -0.09 -2.82 7.18
C ASP A 25 0.02 -4.10 6.33
N GLY A 26 -0.64 -4.17 5.18
CA GLY A 26 -0.48 -5.25 4.22
C GLY A 26 0.91 -5.29 3.56
N SER A 27 1.50 -4.13 3.27
CA SER A 27 2.89 -4.06 2.79
C SER A 27 3.88 -4.57 3.85
N LEU A 28 3.67 -4.21 5.12
CA LEU A 28 4.42 -4.75 6.25
C LEU A 28 4.24 -6.27 6.36
N GLU A 29 3.00 -6.75 6.32
CA GLU A 29 2.67 -8.17 6.42
C GLU A 29 3.38 -8.99 5.34
N SER A 30 3.46 -8.47 4.11
CA SER A 30 4.19 -9.09 2.99
C SER A 30 5.69 -9.20 3.27
N VAL A 31 6.31 -8.14 3.79
CA VAL A 31 7.74 -8.15 4.15
C VAL A 31 8.01 -9.07 5.34
N LEU A 32 7.13 -9.12 6.33
CA LEU A 32 7.27 -10.06 7.45
C LEU A 32 7.11 -11.51 6.97
N GLY A 33 6.23 -11.78 6.01
CA GLY A 33 6.11 -13.08 5.36
C GLY A 33 7.42 -13.49 4.68
N TYR A 34 7.97 -12.60 3.85
CA TYR A 34 9.28 -12.79 3.22
C TYR A 34 10.41 -13.04 4.24
N LEU A 35 10.51 -12.22 5.29
CA LEU A 35 11.56 -12.38 6.31
C LEU A 35 11.43 -13.72 7.05
N ARG A 36 10.21 -14.16 7.38
CA ARG A 36 10.00 -15.47 8.04
C ARG A 36 10.37 -16.64 7.13
N ALA A 37 10.16 -16.52 5.82
CA ALA A 37 10.46 -17.56 4.85
C ALA A 37 11.96 -17.66 4.54
N GLU A 38 12.60 -16.51 4.26
CA GLU A 38 13.97 -16.45 3.73
C GLU A 38 15.03 -16.19 4.82
N HIS A 39 14.65 -15.59 5.95
CA HIS A 39 15.55 -15.20 7.05
C HIS A 39 14.92 -15.54 8.42
N PRO A 40 14.55 -16.80 8.68
CA PRO A 40 13.77 -17.20 9.87
C PRO A 40 14.45 -16.87 11.21
N GLU A 41 15.77 -16.74 11.22
CA GLU A 41 16.57 -16.36 12.39
C GLU A 41 16.62 -14.84 12.64
N ALA A 42 16.11 -14.02 11.73
CA ALA A 42 16.14 -12.57 11.85
C ALA A 42 15.29 -12.09 13.05
N VAL A 43 15.86 -11.18 13.85
CA VAL A 43 15.13 -10.51 14.92
C VAL A 43 14.56 -9.21 14.38
N VAL A 44 13.23 -9.11 14.36
CA VAL A 44 12.51 -7.98 13.76
C VAL A 44 11.89 -7.08 14.82
N ASP A 45 12.13 -5.77 14.72
CA ASP A 45 11.39 -4.74 15.48
C ASP A 45 10.94 -3.61 14.56
N ALA A 46 10.06 -2.73 15.05
CA ALA A 46 9.49 -1.63 14.26
C ALA A 46 9.72 -0.24 14.87
N LEU A 47 9.93 0.77 14.02
CA LEU A 47 9.78 2.18 14.37
C LEU A 47 8.67 2.81 13.52
N CYS A 48 7.49 2.99 14.12
CA CYS A 48 6.25 3.21 13.35
C CYS A 48 5.23 4.16 13.99
N GLY A 49 4.19 4.50 13.20
CA GLY A 49 3.13 5.43 13.57
C GLY A 49 2.21 4.92 14.69
N GLY A 50 1.83 3.65 14.63
CA GLY A 50 0.96 2.99 15.62
C GLY A 50 1.61 1.72 16.20
N PRO A 51 2.59 1.87 17.11
CA PRO A 51 3.33 0.73 17.65
C PRO A 51 2.46 -0.25 18.44
N GLU A 52 1.41 0.23 19.09
CA GLU A 52 0.49 -0.63 19.85
C GLU A 52 -0.23 -1.60 18.90
N ALA A 53 -0.78 -1.10 17.79
CA ALA A 53 -1.42 -1.92 16.76
C ALA A 53 -0.43 -2.90 16.10
N VAL A 54 0.79 -2.44 15.79
CA VAL A 54 1.82 -3.31 15.20
C VAL A 54 2.21 -4.45 16.16
N THR A 55 2.38 -4.15 17.45
CA THR A 55 2.75 -5.14 18.46
C THR A 55 1.64 -6.18 18.63
N THR A 56 0.39 -5.74 18.77
CA THR A 56 -0.76 -6.63 18.95
C THR A 56 -1.02 -7.50 17.72
N ARG A 57 -0.92 -6.94 16.51
CA ARG A 57 -1.27 -7.66 15.29
C ARG A 57 -0.15 -8.51 14.73
N PHE A 58 1.05 -7.96 14.63
CA PHE A 58 2.18 -8.61 13.97
C PHE A 58 3.12 -9.32 14.94
N GLN A 59 2.89 -9.18 16.24
CA GLN A 59 3.65 -9.85 17.30
C GLN A 59 5.16 -9.53 17.25
N ILE A 60 5.51 -8.31 16.85
CA ILE A 60 6.88 -7.78 16.87
C ILE A 60 6.97 -6.58 17.82
N PRO A 61 8.10 -6.38 18.52
CA PRO A 61 8.29 -5.17 19.31
C PRO A 61 8.21 -3.92 18.43
N ALA A 62 7.46 -2.91 18.85
CA ALA A 62 7.32 -1.68 18.09
C ALA A 62 7.55 -0.43 18.97
N THR A 63 8.30 0.51 18.42
CA THR A 63 8.58 1.82 19.02
C THR A 63 7.88 2.91 18.23
N ARG A 64 7.43 3.95 18.94
CA ARG A 64 6.77 5.11 18.33
C ARG A 64 7.75 5.97 17.53
N LEU A 65 7.36 6.27 16.28
CA LEU A 65 8.13 7.06 15.31
C LEU A 65 8.44 8.48 15.79
N HIS A 66 7.44 9.21 16.26
CA HIS A 66 7.60 10.59 16.74
C HIS A 66 7.59 10.63 18.27
N TRP A 67 8.51 11.37 18.87
CA TRP A 67 8.49 11.61 20.32
C TRP A 67 7.24 12.39 20.76
N TYR A 68 6.83 13.39 19.96
CA TYR A 68 5.67 14.19 20.26
C TYR A 68 4.36 13.52 19.79
N ARG A 69 3.50 13.14 20.74
CA ARG A 69 2.21 12.47 20.46
C ARG A 69 1.23 13.29 19.60
N GLY A 70 1.39 14.61 19.55
CA GLY A 70 0.50 15.53 18.82
C GLY A 70 1.03 15.97 17.44
N GLU A 71 2.00 15.27 16.86
CA GLU A 71 2.71 15.70 15.65
C GLU A 71 1.76 16.07 14.49
N TYR A 72 0.74 15.23 14.28
CA TYR A 72 -0.27 15.43 13.24
C TYR A 72 -1.43 16.35 13.64
N ARG A 73 -1.53 16.77 14.91
CA ARG A 73 -2.53 17.76 15.35
C ARG A 73 -2.11 19.17 14.93
N THR A 74 -3.07 19.98 14.48
CA THR A 74 -2.83 21.40 14.15
C THR A 74 -2.46 22.14 15.44
N ALA A 75 -1.26 22.74 15.47
CA ALA A 75 -0.76 23.44 16.65
C ALA A 75 -1.28 24.88 16.64
N SER A 76 -2.18 25.22 17.56
CA SER A 76 -2.73 26.58 17.71
C SER A 76 -2.11 27.39 18.86
N ARG A 77 -1.15 26.82 19.60
CA ARG A 77 -0.53 27.46 20.78
C ARG A 77 1.00 27.43 20.73
N ALA A 78 1.65 28.50 21.19
CA ALA A 78 3.12 28.66 21.20
C ALA A 78 3.86 27.51 21.91
N GLY A 79 3.30 26.96 23.00
CA GLY A 79 3.86 25.79 23.69
C GLY A 79 3.86 24.51 22.85
N ALA A 80 2.90 24.34 21.95
CA ALA A 80 2.88 23.22 21.01
C ALA A 80 3.91 23.38 19.88
N ILE A 81 4.28 24.62 19.53
CA ILE A 81 5.34 24.91 18.54
C ILE A 81 6.72 24.59 19.15
N ALA A 82 6.99 25.04 20.38
CA ALA A 82 8.23 24.73 21.10
C ALA A 82 8.38 23.21 21.36
N GLY A 83 7.30 22.54 21.77
CA GLY A 83 7.29 21.09 21.97
C GLY A 83 7.53 20.29 20.69
N LYS A 84 7.01 20.76 19.54
CA LYS A 84 7.31 20.17 18.22
C LYS A 84 8.77 20.39 17.83
N GLY A 85 9.31 21.60 18.00
CA GLY A 85 10.71 21.90 17.72
C GLY A 85 11.69 21.05 18.51
N LEU A 86 11.48 20.95 19.83
CA LEU A 86 12.29 20.09 20.70
C LEU A 86 12.12 18.61 20.34
N GLY A 87 10.88 18.18 20.04
CA GLY A 87 10.58 16.83 19.57
C GLY A 87 11.40 16.46 18.32
N LYS A 88 11.56 17.37 17.36
CA LYS A 88 12.35 17.12 16.15
C LYS A 88 13.83 16.94 16.41
N LEU A 89 14.39 17.62 17.40
CA LEU A 89 15.78 17.44 17.82
C LEU A 89 15.97 16.11 18.55
N VAL A 90 15.05 15.78 19.46
CA VAL A 90 15.03 14.49 20.16
C VAL A 90 14.88 13.33 19.18
N ASP A 91 14.04 13.49 18.14
CA ASP A 91 13.85 12.48 17.10
C ASP A 91 15.15 12.19 16.33
N VAL A 92 16.08 13.15 16.16
CA VAL A 92 17.41 12.89 15.56
C VAL A 92 18.15 11.81 16.35
N PHE A 93 18.29 12.02 17.66
CA PHE A 93 19.02 11.10 18.53
C PHE A 93 18.28 9.77 18.71
N ARG A 94 16.95 9.81 18.82
CA ARG A 94 16.13 8.59 18.94
C ARG A 94 16.17 7.73 17.68
N THR A 95 16.04 8.34 16.50
CA THR A 95 16.16 7.63 15.23
C THR A 95 17.57 7.05 15.07
N ALA A 96 18.62 7.83 15.33
CA ALA A 96 20.00 7.33 15.24
C ALA A 96 20.28 6.18 16.22
N ALA A 97 19.83 6.30 17.47
CA ALA A 97 19.98 5.26 18.49
C ALA A 97 19.22 3.97 18.13
N TRP A 98 18.02 4.11 17.55
CA TRP A 98 17.26 2.96 17.06
C TRP A 98 17.93 2.32 15.83
N VAL A 99 18.35 3.11 14.84
CA VAL A 99 19.04 2.63 13.62
C VAL A 99 20.32 1.86 13.97
N ARG A 100 21.13 2.35 14.92
CA ARG A 100 22.38 1.71 15.35
C ARG A 100 22.20 0.26 15.84
N ARG A 101 21.00 -0.13 16.26
CA ARG A 101 20.69 -1.47 16.77
C ARG A 101 20.41 -2.48 15.65
N HIS A 102 20.42 -2.05 14.39
CA HIS A 102 20.01 -2.84 13.25
C HIS A 102 21.14 -2.96 12.23
N ASP A 103 21.21 -4.13 11.61
CA ASP A 103 22.07 -4.39 10.45
C ASP A 103 21.39 -3.86 9.18
N VAL A 104 20.06 -4.03 9.12
CA VAL A 104 19.21 -3.66 7.99
C VAL A 104 17.96 -2.94 8.50
N VAL A 105 17.52 -1.89 7.81
CA VAL A 105 16.20 -1.30 8.01
C VAL A 105 15.42 -1.27 6.70
N ILE A 106 14.20 -1.80 6.71
CA ILE A 106 13.31 -1.87 5.55
C ILE A 106 12.15 -0.90 5.72
N VAL A 107 11.87 -0.10 4.68
CA VAL A 107 10.64 0.67 4.53
C VAL A 107 9.73 -0.09 3.56
N PRO A 108 8.71 -0.82 4.06
CA PRO A 108 7.90 -1.72 3.24
C PRO A 108 6.80 -0.97 2.49
N GLY A 109 6.93 -0.83 1.17
CA GLY A 109 5.88 -0.33 0.29
C GLY A 109 5.56 1.13 0.53
N MET A 110 4.26 1.44 0.68
CA MET A 110 3.68 2.74 1.03
C MET A 110 4.00 3.92 0.07
N GLY A 111 3.12 4.93 0.07
CA GLY A 111 3.32 6.18 -0.68
C GLY A 111 4.31 7.12 0.00
N VAL A 112 5.45 6.63 0.49
CA VAL A 112 6.38 7.38 1.37
C VAL A 112 7.12 8.50 0.68
N LEU A 113 7.19 8.46 -0.65
CA LEU A 113 7.75 9.51 -1.49
C LEU A 113 6.66 10.23 -2.31
N GLU A 114 5.38 9.96 -2.04
CA GLU A 114 4.25 10.63 -2.71
C GLU A 114 3.83 11.88 -1.94
N ALA A 115 3.31 12.89 -2.63
CA ALA A 115 2.66 14.04 -1.99
C ALA A 115 1.14 14.05 -2.20
N THR A 116 0.52 12.88 -2.45
CA THR A 116 -0.91 12.77 -2.81
C THR A 116 -1.85 12.94 -1.61
N LEU A 117 -1.37 12.69 -0.39
CA LEU A 117 -2.08 13.04 0.86
C LEU A 117 -1.39 14.25 1.53
N PRO A 118 -2.05 14.96 2.46
CA PRO A 118 -1.52 16.15 3.13
C PRO A 118 -0.20 15.91 3.91
N LEU A 119 0.95 15.86 3.23
CA LEU A 119 2.26 15.72 3.87
C LEU A 119 2.81 17.08 4.27
N ARG A 120 2.94 17.29 5.58
CA ARG A 120 3.74 18.39 6.12
C ARG A 120 5.23 18.01 5.99
N PRO A 121 6.12 18.90 5.50
CA PRO A 121 7.55 18.61 5.34
C PRO A 121 8.20 18.03 6.61
N TRP A 122 7.78 18.54 7.77
CA TRP A 122 8.29 18.15 9.09
C TRP A 122 7.67 16.88 9.66
N GLY A 123 6.67 16.29 9.00
CA GLY A 123 6.06 15.03 9.40
C GLY A 123 6.90 13.85 8.93
N PHE A 124 6.30 12.98 8.11
CA PHE A 124 6.96 11.77 7.63
C PHE A 124 8.22 12.00 6.75
N PRO A 125 8.25 12.97 5.80
CA PRO A 125 9.43 13.18 4.95
C PRO A 125 10.72 13.48 5.73
N TYR A 126 10.60 14.25 6.82
CA TYR A 126 11.70 14.51 7.74
C TYR A 126 12.18 13.24 8.45
N SER A 127 11.25 12.43 9.00
CA SER A 127 11.60 11.18 9.66
C SER A 127 12.28 10.18 8.71
N LEU A 128 11.83 10.11 7.45
CA LEU A 128 12.45 9.28 6.42
C LEU A 128 13.87 9.75 6.08
N PHE A 129 14.08 11.08 6.01
CA PHE A 129 15.42 11.64 5.83
C PHE A 129 16.34 11.30 7.00
N LEU A 130 15.87 11.46 8.24
CA LEU A 130 16.64 11.09 9.42
C LEU A 130 17.01 9.61 9.44
N LEU A 131 16.09 8.73 9.05
CA LEU A 131 16.35 7.31 8.92
C LEU A 131 17.50 7.04 7.93
N CYS A 132 17.37 7.53 6.70
CA CYS A 132 18.34 7.26 5.65
C CYS A 132 19.72 7.90 5.96
N ALA A 133 19.72 9.12 6.50
CA ALA A 133 20.94 9.78 6.95
C ALA A 133 21.62 9.03 8.10
N SER A 134 20.86 8.61 9.11
CA SER A 134 21.39 7.82 10.24
C SER A 134 21.95 6.48 9.75
N GLY A 135 21.24 5.79 8.85
CA GLY A 135 21.72 4.53 8.29
C GLY A 135 23.05 4.72 7.53
N ARG A 136 23.13 5.75 6.68
CA ARG A 136 24.35 6.06 5.94
C ARG A 136 25.54 6.43 6.82
N LEU A 137 25.30 7.11 7.94
CA LEU A 137 26.32 7.52 8.90
C LEU A 137 26.78 6.38 9.80
N LEU A 138 25.87 5.48 10.18
CA LEU A 138 26.11 4.40 11.13
C LEU A 138 26.47 3.06 10.46
N GLY A 139 26.35 2.97 9.14
CA GLY A 139 26.64 1.75 8.37
C GLY A 139 25.46 0.78 8.25
N THR A 140 24.29 1.10 8.82
CA THR A 140 23.06 0.31 8.68
C THR A 140 22.46 0.44 7.28
N ARG A 141 22.16 -0.68 6.62
CA ARG A 141 21.61 -0.67 5.26
C ARG A 141 20.12 -0.34 5.27
N VAL A 142 19.76 0.84 4.79
CA VAL A 142 18.36 1.26 4.65
C VAL A 142 17.83 0.92 3.26
N ALA A 143 16.71 0.21 3.19
CA ALA A 143 16.08 -0.25 1.96
C ALA A 143 14.67 0.34 1.80
N LEU A 144 14.42 0.97 0.66
CA LEU A 144 13.10 1.45 0.24
C LEU A 144 12.51 0.42 -0.74
N VAL A 145 11.56 -0.39 -0.30
CA VAL A 145 11.09 -1.57 -1.05
C VAL A 145 9.71 -1.32 -1.63
N SER A 146 9.57 -1.36 -2.97
CA SER A 146 8.33 -1.07 -3.71
C SER A 146 7.60 0.20 -3.24
N VAL A 147 8.35 1.27 -3.01
CA VAL A 147 7.77 2.54 -2.54
C VAL A 147 7.04 3.26 -3.67
N GLY A 148 5.93 3.92 -3.34
CA GLY A 148 5.27 4.88 -4.23
C GLY A 148 5.97 6.24 -4.18
N ALA A 149 6.02 6.93 -5.32
CA ALA A 149 6.57 8.27 -5.45
C ALA A 149 5.77 9.14 -6.42
N ALA A 150 5.76 10.45 -6.18
CA ALA A 150 5.16 11.43 -7.07
C ALA A 150 6.06 12.66 -7.18
N GLU A 151 5.90 13.44 -8.25
CA GLU A 151 6.60 14.72 -8.35
C GLU A 151 6.11 15.68 -7.26
N ILE A 152 7.05 16.34 -6.58
CA ILE A 152 6.75 17.20 -5.44
C ILE A 152 7.07 18.66 -5.80
N GLY A 153 6.03 19.48 -5.97
CA GLY A 153 6.18 20.92 -6.23
C GLY A 153 6.81 21.69 -5.06
N ASN A 154 6.47 21.31 -3.82
CA ASN A 154 6.99 21.94 -2.60
C ASN A 154 8.50 21.69 -2.44
N ARG A 155 9.30 22.77 -2.46
CA ARG A 155 10.77 22.72 -2.46
C ARG A 155 11.38 21.99 -1.24
N PRO A 156 11.01 22.29 0.02
CA PRO A 156 11.61 21.62 1.17
C PRO A 156 11.24 20.14 1.24
N THR A 157 9.97 19.77 1.00
CA THR A 157 9.58 18.35 0.94
C THR A 157 10.32 17.61 -0.17
N ARG A 158 10.43 18.21 -1.37
CA ARG A 158 11.19 17.65 -2.47
C ARG A 158 12.66 17.44 -2.11
N ALA A 159 13.29 18.39 -1.42
CA ALA A 159 14.68 18.26 -1.00
C ALA A 159 14.85 17.07 -0.04
N LEU A 160 14.00 16.95 1.00
CA LEU A 160 14.05 15.84 1.94
C LEU A 160 13.88 14.48 1.24
N VAL A 161 12.86 14.33 0.39
CA VAL A 161 12.59 13.11 -0.38
C VAL A 161 13.78 12.71 -1.27
N ARG A 162 14.37 13.68 -1.98
CA ARG A 162 15.57 13.43 -2.82
C ARG A 162 16.75 12.95 -1.99
N TRP A 163 17.01 13.60 -0.86
CA TRP A 163 18.11 13.21 0.02
C TRP A 163 17.89 11.83 0.63
N SER A 164 16.69 11.54 1.12
CA SER A 164 16.32 10.20 1.61
C SER A 164 16.62 9.13 0.58
N ALA A 165 16.14 9.31 -0.66
CA ALA A 165 16.37 8.36 -1.74
C ALA A 165 17.87 8.18 -2.06
N ARG A 166 18.65 9.26 -2.13
CA ARG A 166 20.10 9.19 -2.40
C ARG A 166 20.90 8.49 -1.31
N LEU A 167 20.42 8.55 -0.07
CA LEU A 167 21.09 7.97 1.10
C LEU A 167 20.70 6.50 1.33
N ALA A 168 19.59 6.04 0.75
CA ALA A 168 19.16 4.65 0.84
C ALA A 168 20.14 3.70 0.11
N ALA A 169 20.42 2.55 0.73
CA ALA A 169 21.30 1.52 0.18
C ALA A 169 20.62 0.68 -0.90
N TYR A 170 19.30 0.54 -0.83
CA TYR A 170 18.48 -0.14 -1.84
C TYR A 170 17.21 0.67 -2.10
N ARG A 171 16.80 0.72 -3.37
CA ARG A 171 15.54 1.34 -3.78
C ARG A 171 14.85 0.49 -4.84
N SER A 172 13.54 0.37 -4.69
CA SER A 172 12.67 -0.16 -5.71
C SER A 172 11.31 0.52 -5.64
N TYR A 173 10.61 0.54 -6.76
CA TYR A 173 9.36 1.27 -6.94
C TYR A 173 8.24 0.32 -7.34
N ARG A 174 7.02 0.59 -6.88
CA ARG A 174 5.84 -0.27 -7.20
C ARG A 174 5.28 -0.05 -8.62
N ASP A 175 5.70 1.02 -9.27
CA ASP A 175 5.26 1.39 -10.62
C ASP A 175 6.30 2.27 -11.32
N ALA A 176 6.21 2.35 -12.65
CA ALA A 176 7.15 3.10 -13.47
C ALA A 176 7.04 4.61 -13.22
N GLN A 177 5.82 5.11 -12.97
CA GLN A 177 5.56 6.52 -12.70
C GLN A 177 6.32 6.99 -11.44
N SER A 178 6.36 6.17 -10.39
CA SER A 178 7.08 6.43 -9.16
C SER A 178 8.59 6.55 -9.42
N ARG A 179 9.17 5.60 -10.18
CA ARG A 179 10.58 5.65 -10.56
C ARG A 179 10.89 6.89 -11.40
N ASP A 180 10.04 7.20 -12.36
CA ASP A 180 10.24 8.28 -13.30
C ASP A 180 10.05 9.66 -12.62
N ALA A 181 9.15 9.77 -11.64
CA ALA A 181 9.03 10.95 -10.78
C ALA A 181 10.32 11.21 -9.97
N MET A 182 10.94 10.17 -9.42
CA MET A 182 12.22 10.30 -8.73
C MET A 182 13.35 10.71 -9.69
N ARG A 183 13.33 10.19 -10.93
CA ARG A 183 14.25 10.61 -12.00
C ARG A 183 14.06 12.07 -12.37
N ALA A 184 12.82 12.53 -12.55
CA ALA A 184 12.48 13.93 -12.84
C ALA A 184 12.94 14.87 -11.72
N MET A 185 12.89 14.40 -10.48
CA MET A 185 13.44 15.11 -9.33
C MET A 185 14.99 15.02 -9.23
N GLY A 186 15.68 14.38 -10.17
CA GLY A 186 17.14 14.34 -10.26
C GLY A 186 17.80 13.33 -9.31
N VAL A 187 17.13 12.21 -9.02
CA VAL A 187 17.73 11.01 -8.42
C VAL A 187 18.10 10.05 -9.54
N ASP A 188 19.30 9.46 -9.49
CA ASP A 188 19.67 8.39 -10.41
C ASP A 188 18.91 7.11 -10.06
N THR A 189 18.08 6.68 -11.01
CA THR A 189 17.20 5.50 -10.90
C THR A 189 17.58 4.41 -11.90
N ALA A 190 18.74 4.49 -12.55
CA ALA A 190 19.16 3.53 -13.58
C ALA A 190 19.27 2.09 -13.06
N ARG A 191 19.55 1.91 -11.77
CA ARG A 191 19.67 0.61 -11.10
C ARG A 191 18.46 0.23 -10.26
N ASP A 192 17.44 1.10 -10.20
CA ASP A 192 16.29 0.89 -9.33
C ASP A 192 15.21 0.08 -10.07
N GLY A 193 14.85 -1.07 -9.50
CA GLY A 193 13.84 -1.96 -10.07
C GLY A 193 12.41 -1.44 -9.92
N VAL A 194 11.54 -1.83 -10.85
CA VAL A 194 10.09 -1.61 -10.78
C VAL A 194 9.41 -2.95 -10.63
N TYR A 195 8.66 -3.12 -9.55
CA TYR A 195 8.00 -4.37 -9.17
C TYR A 195 6.52 -4.14 -8.89
N PRO A 196 5.68 -5.17 -8.80
CA PRO A 196 4.33 -5.01 -8.25
C PRO A 196 4.33 -4.42 -6.84
N ASP A 197 3.18 -3.91 -6.41
CA ASP A 197 2.97 -3.56 -5.01
C ASP A 197 3.14 -4.81 -4.12
N LEU A 198 3.73 -4.66 -2.94
CA LEU A 198 4.06 -5.79 -2.05
C LEU A 198 2.83 -6.59 -1.64
N ALA A 199 1.65 -5.95 -1.59
CA ALA A 199 0.41 -6.64 -1.24
C ALA A 199 0.06 -7.80 -2.20
N PHE A 200 0.61 -7.84 -3.42
CA PHE A 200 0.45 -9.00 -4.31
C PHE A 200 1.22 -10.26 -3.84
N ALA A 201 2.16 -10.13 -2.90
CA ALA A 201 2.84 -11.26 -2.25
C ALA A 201 2.08 -11.82 -1.04
N LEU A 202 0.98 -11.18 -0.62
CA LEU A 202 0.16 -11.74 0.46
C LEU A 202 -0.45 -13.08 0.03
N PRO A 203 -0.59 -14.02 0.98
CA PRO A 203 -1.26 -15.28 0.72
C PRO A 203 -2.70 -15.02 0.32
N THR A 204 -3.17 -15.71 -0.71
CA THR A 204 -4.60 -15.83 -0.98
C THR A 204 -5.20 -16.81 0.03
N PRO A 205 -6.42 -16.58 0.55
CA PRO A 205 -7.07 -17.50 1.48
C PRO A 205 -7.09 -18.95 0.92
N PRO A 206 -6.80 -19.99 1.73
CA PRO A 206 -6.79 -21.39 1.28
C PRO A 206 -8.12 -21.90 0.72
N GLU A 207 -9.24 -21.25 1.08
CA GLU A 207 -10.57 -21.50 0.49
C GLU A 207 -10.64 -21.15 -1.01
N TRP A 208 -9.55 -20.66 -1.60
CA TRP A 208 -9.34 -20.53 -3.04
C TRP A 208 -9.21 -21.89 -3.77
N ASP A 209 -9.04 -23.00 -3.05
CA ASP A 209 -9.15 -24.37 -3.60
C ASP A 209 -10.62 -24.81 -3.82
N ILE A 210 -11.60 -23.89 -3.73
CA ILE A 210 -12.88 -24.10 -4.39
C ILE A 210 -12.61 -24.00 -5.89
N PRO A 211 -12.97 -25.01 -6.70
CA PRO A 211 -12.75 -24.95 -8.13
C PRO A 211 -13.27 -23.61 -8.66
N CYS A 212 -12.46 -22.91 -9.47
CA CYS A 212 -13.07 -22.19 -10.58
C CYS A 212 -14.15 -23.12 -11.12
N PRO A 213 -15.45 -22.74 -11.22
CA PRO A 213 -16.47 -23.64 -11.73
C PRO A 213 -15.87 -24.28 -12.97
N GLU A 214 -15.72 -25.60 -12.88
CA GLU A 214 -14.84 -26.34 -13.74
C GLU A 214 -15.19 -25.99 -15.19
N LEU A 215 -14.19 -26.01 -16.05
CA LEU A 215 -14.34 -26.23 -17.48
C LEU A 215 -14.97 -27.63 -17.75
N VAL A 216 -16.07 -27.96 -17.06
CA VAL A 216 -16.91 -29.13 -17.26
C VAL A 216 -18.34 -28.62 -17.36
N GLY A 217 -18.66 -28.25 -18.59
CA GLY A 217 -19.95 -27.81 -19.05
C GLY A 217 -19.78 -27.42 -20.50
N GLU A 218 -19.84 -28.43 -21.38
CA GLU A 218 -20.09 -28.20 -22.80
C GLU A 218 -21.15 -27.08 -22.92
N LEU A 219 -20.81 -25.97 -23.57
CA LEU A 219 -21.72 -24.93 -24.05
C LEU A 219 -23.00 -24.73 -23.21
N GLY A 220 -22.92 -23.93 -22.13
CA GLY A 220 -24.06 -23.06 -21.79
C GLY A 220 -24.79 -23.22 -20.46
N GLU A 221 -24.14 -23.55 -19.35
CA GLU A 221 -24.77 -23.39 -18.02
C GLU A 221 -24.07 -22.31 -17.17
N VAL A 222 -24.82 -21.24 -16.89
CA VAL A 222 -24.48 -20.16 -15.95
C VAL A 222 -24.63 -20.70 -14.52
N PRO A 223 -23.71 -20.40 -13.58
CA PRO A 223 -23.83 -20.88 -12.21
C PRO A 223 -25.18 -20.47 -11.58
N SER A 224 -25.99 -21.45 -11.19
CA SER A 224 -27.37 -21.32 -10.69
C SER A 224 -27.48 -20.83 -9.23
N GLY A 225 -26.51 -20.04 -8.76
CA GLY A 225 -26.53 -19.42 -7.43
C GLY A 225 -27.13 -17.99 -7.47
N PRO A 226 -27.57 -17.43 -6.33
CA PRO A 226 -27.82 -16.00 -6.26
C PRO A 226 -26.52 -15.23 -6.61
N PRO A 227 -26.61 -14.08 -7.31
CA PRO A 227 -25.45 -13.28 -7.63
C PRO A 227 -24.66 -12.94 -6.37
N GLY A 228 -23.33 -13.06 -6.42
CA GLY A 228 -22.46 -12.55 -5.37
C GLY A 228 -22.69 -11.04 -5.16
N PRO A 229 -22.38 -10.51 -3.96
CA PRO A 229 -22.56 -9.09 -3.70
C PRO A 229 -21.67 -8.24 -4.62
N VAL A 230 -22.09 -7.00 -4.85
CA VAL A 230 -21.22 -5.96 -5.40
C VAL A 230 -20.47 -5.31 -4.25
N CYS A 231 -19.15 -5.45 -4.24
CA CYS A 231 -18.32 -4.81 -3.23
C CYS A 231 -18.00 -3.36 -3.64
N VAL A 232 -18.33 -2.39 -2.79
CA VAL A 232 -18.08 -0.96 -3.04
C VAL A 232 -17.07 -0.44 -2.02
N GLY A 233 -15.83 -0.28 -2.45
CA GLY A 233 -14.74 0.28 -1.66
C GLY A 233 -14.75 1.81 -1.65
N VAL A 234 -15.10 2.40 -0.51
CA VAL A 234 -15.28 3.85 -0.37
C VAL A 234 -14.07 4.54 0.26
N MET A 235 -13.99 5.86 0.08
CA MET A 235 -12.93 6.70 0.64
C MET A 235 -13.50 8.05 1.07
N ASP A 236 -13.05 8.57 2.22
CA ASP A 236 -13.25 9.99 2.58
C ASP A 236 -12.41 10.89 1.64
N PHE A 237 -12.90 11.08 0.42
CA PHE A 237 -12.16 11.64 -0.70
C PHE A 237 -12.49 13.11 -0.95
N HIS A 238 -11.48 13.96 -0.77
CA HIS A 238 -11.58 15.44 -0.91
C HIS A 238 -10.69 16.00 -2.03
N GLY A 239 -10.20 15.16 -2.94
CA GLY A 239 -9.17 15.54 -3.90
C GLY A 239 -7.74 15.55 -3.33
N GLY A 240 -6.79 16.01 -4.14
CA GLY A 240 -5.38 16.11 -3.79
C GLY A 240 -5.00 17.45 -3.15
N ASN A 241 -3.69 17.66 -2.94
CA ASN A 241 -3.19 18.91 -2.35
C ASN A 241 -3.52 20.17 -3.18
N ASP A 242 -3.59 20.05 -4.49
CA ASP A 242 -3.91 21.15 -5.40
C ASP A 242 -5.42 21.44 -5.45
N ASP A 243 -6.25 20.50 -4.98
CA ASP A 243 -7.71 20.58 -5.00
C ASP A 243 -8.32 21.22 -3.75
N ARG A 244 -7.49 21.68 -2.79
CA ARG A 244 -7.94 22.16 -1.46
C ARG A 244 -9.03 23.22 -1.51
N ALA A 245 -9.02 24.10 -2.52
CA ALA A 245 -10.03 25.14 -2.68
C ALA A 245 -11.41 24.59 -3.06
N ARG A 246 -11.48 23.38 -3.63
CA ARG A 246 -12.68 22.70 -4.10
C ARG A 246 -12.94 21.37 -3.38
N ALA A 247 -12.26 21.14 -2.24
CA ALA A 247 -12.31 19.89 -1.49
C ALA A 247 -13.76 19.46 -1.16
N ASP A 248 -14.56 20.37 -0.61
CA ASP A 248 -15.95 20.10 -0.24
C ASP A 248 -16.85 19.81 -1.46
N GLU A 249 -16.57 20.45 -2.60
CA GLU A 249 -17.30 20.23 -3.86
C GLU A 249 -17.01 18.82 -4.39
N ILE A 250 -15.72 18.43 -4.42
CA ILE A 250 -15.28 17.11 -4.86
C ILE A 250 -15.86 16.02 -3.96
N TYR A 251 -15.79 16.20 -2.64
CA TYR A 251 -16.35 15.25 -1.68
C TYR A 251 -17.84 15.05 -1.88
N ARG A 252 -18.62 16.14 -1.99
CA ARG A 252 -20.07 16.07 -2.25
C ARG A 252 -20.37 15.34 -3.55
N ARG A 253 -19.69 15.70 -4.64
CA ARG A 253 -19.89 15.06 -5.94
C ARG A 253 -19.57 13.55 -5.91
N TYR A 254 -18.46 13.18 -5.27
CA TYR A 254 -18.07 11.79 -5.10
C TYR A 254 -19.11 11.01 -4.29
N LEU A 255 -19.55 11.57 -3.16
CA LEU A 255 -20.53 10.93 -2.27
C LEU A 255 -21.89 10.78 -2.97
N ASP A 256 -22.40 11.85 -3.57
CA ASP A 256 -23.69 11.85 -4.28
C ASP A 256 -23.69 10.86 -5.45
N GLY A 257 -22.60 10.85 -6.24
CA GLY A 257 -22.43 9.91 -7.35
C GLY A 257 -22.39 8.45 -6.87
N THR A 258 -21.69 8.19 -5.76
CA THR A 258 -21.63 6.85 -5.16
C THR A 258 -22.98 6.41 -4.60
N ILE A 259 -23.71 7.29 -3.90
CA ILE A 259 -25.06 7.01 -3.40
C ILE A 259 -26.02 6.68 -4.55
N ARG A 260 -26.01 7.48 -5.62
CA ARG A 260 -26.85 7.22 -6.81
C ARG A 260 -26.53 5.87 -7.44
N PHE A 261 -25.25 5.54 -7.57
CA PHE A 261 -24.81 4.23 -8.08
C PHE A 261 -25.31 3.08 -7.19
N VAL A 262 -25.14 3.17 -5.87
CA VAL A 262 -25.61 2.14 -4.93
C VAL A 262 -27.14 2.00 -4.96
N ARG A 263 -27.89 3.10 -5.04
CA ARG A 263 -29.36 3.05 -5.19
C ARG A 263 -29.77 2.31 -6.45
N ALA A 264 -29.13 2.58 -7.58
CA ALA A 264 -29.42 1.87 -8.83
C ALA A 264 -29.18 0.35 -8.70
N LEU A 265 -28.11 -0.08 -8.03
CA LEU A 265 -27.86 -1.50 -7.75
C LEU A 265 -28.95 -2.13 -6.86
N VAL A 266 -29.39 -1.40 -5.82
CA VAL A 266 -30.46 -1.84 -4.92
C VAL A 266 -31.80 -1.95 -5.66
N GLU A 267 -32.12 -1.01 -6.55
CA GLU A 267 -33.32 -1.06 -7.41
C GLU A 267 -33.30 -2.27 -8.35
N GLU A 268 -32.11 -2.71 -8.78
CA GLU A 268 -31.89 -3.95 -9.54
C GLU A 268 -31.88 -5.22 -8.65
N GLY A 269 -32.09 -5.09 -7.35
CA GLY A 269 -32.07 -6.20 -6.39
C GLY A 269 -30.69 -6.78 -6.10
N ARG A 270 -29.61 -6.05 -6.43
CA ARG A 270 -28.22 -6.48 -6.19
C ARG A 270 -27.81 -6.19 -4.73
N PRO A 271 -27.33 -7.19 -3.97
CA PRO A 271 -26.74 -6.95 -2.66
C PRO A 271 -25.46 -6.11 -2.79
N VAL A 272 -25.29 -5.10 -1.94
CA VAL A 272 -24.12 -4.23 -1.91
C VAL A 272 -23.38 -4.40 -0.58
N ARG A 273 -22.06 -4.61 -0.66
CA ARG A 273 -21.17 -4.69 0.49
C ARG A 273 -20.19 -3.51 0.47
N LEU A 274 -20.38 -2.56 1.37
CA LEU A 274 -19.47 -1.42 1.56
C LEU A 274 -18.19 -1.87 2.27
N LEU A 275 -17.05 -1.40 1.75
CA LEU A 275 -15.71 -1.70 2.24
C LEU A 275 -14.94 -0.40 2.49
N THR A 276 -14.14 -0.36 3.55
CA THR A 276 -13.22 0.73 3.86
C THR A 276 -11.76 0.30 3.64
N GLY A 277 -10.82 1.24 3.69
CA GLY A 277 -9.39 0.92 3.71
C GLY A 277 -8.60 1.74 4.74
N ASP A 278 -9.29 2.60 5.48
CA ASP A 278 -8.78 3.47 6.54
C ASP A 278 -9.92 3.82 7.50
N GLU A 279 -9.57 4.18 8.74
CA GLU A 279 -10.56 4.50 9.78
C GLU A 279 -11.40 5.73 9.43
N CYS A 280 -10.83 6.68 8.69
CA CYS A 280 -11.53 7.91 8.29
C CYS A 280 -12.69 7.66 7.33
N ASP A 281 -12.74 6.51 6.64
CA ASP A 281 -13.80 6.21 5.67
C ASP A 281 -15.14 5.84 6.32
N ALA A 282 -15.14 5.58 7.64
CA ALA A 282 -16.34 5.17 8.36
C ALA A 282 -17.48 6.20 8.25
N SER A 283 -17.15 7.49 8.12
CA SER A 283 -18.14 8.56 7.89
C SER A 283 -18.86 8.40 6.54
N VAL A 284 -18.15 8.00 5.49
CA VAL A 284 -18.71 7.79 4.14
C VAL A 284 -19.61 6.57 4.13
N VAL A 285 -19.21 5.49 4.80
CA VAL A 285 -20.05 4.29 4.97
C VAL A 285 -21.36 4.65 5.68
N ALA A 286 -21.29 5.38 6.80
CA ALA A 286 -22.47 5.81 7.53
C ALA A 286 -23.40 6.68 6.67
N ALA A 287 -22.84 7.63 5.91
CA ALA A 287 -23.61 8.49 5.01
C ALA A 287 -24.33 7.71 3.90
N ILE A 288 -23.70 6.68 3.33
CA ILE A 288 -24.33 5.85 2.30
C ILE A 288 -25.44 4.97 2.90
N LEU A 289 -25.20 4.35 4.05
CA LEU A 289 -26.22 3.53 4.74
C LEU A 289 -27.47 4.36 5.07
N ASP A 290 -27.29 5.56 5.64
CA ASP A 290 -28.37 6.49 5.97
C ASP A 290 -29.13 6.97 4.72
N ALA A 291 -28.42 7.29 3.63
CA ALA A 291 -29.04 7.80 2.43
C ALA A 291 -29.78 6.73 1.60
N VAL A 292 -29.32 5.47 1.61
CA VAL A 292 -29.95 4.41 0.80
C VAL A 292 -31.07 3.69 1.56
N ASP A 293 -30.96 3.57 2.89
CA ASP A 293 -31.98 2.96 3.78
C ASP A 293 -32.57 1.66 3.23
N SER A 294 -31.70 0.67 2.96
CA SER A 294 -32.09 -0.63 2.42
C SER A 294 -31.32 -1.76 3.08
N SER A 295 -32.01 -2.87 3.36
CA SER A 295 -31.41 -4.09 3.91
C SER A 295 -30.45 -4.80 2.95
N LEU A 296 -30.47 -4.45 1.66
CA LEU A 296 -29.53 -4.95 0.66
C LEU A 296 -28.14 -4.30 0.76
N VAL A 297 -28.00 -3.19 1.49
CA VAL A 297 -26.71 -2.51 1.68
C VAL A 297 -26.16 -2.84 3.06
N THR A 298 -25.00 -3.48 3.09
CA THR A 298 -24.30 -3.85 4.32
C THR A 298 -22.88 -3.29 4.32
N ALA A 299 -22.28 -3.13 5.49
CA ALA A 299 -20.88 -2.72 5.61
C ALA A 299 -20.06 -3.84 6.25
N ALA A 300 -18.91 -4.18 5.66
CA ALA A 300 -17.92 -5.00 6.33
C ALA A 300 -17.05 -4.14 7.27
N GLN A 301 -16.41 -4.79 8.22
CA GLN A 301 -15.44 -4.18 9.15
C GLN A 301 -14.09 -4.91 9.02
N PRO A 302 -13.43 -4.82 7.85
CA PRO A 302 -12.19 -5.54 7.62
C PRO A 302 -11.10 -4.95 8.52
N THR A 303 -10.37 -5.83 9.20
CA THR A 303 -9.24 -5.40 10.04
C THR A 303 -7.91 -5.57 9.31
N SER A 304 -7.89 -6.26 8.17
CA SER A 304 -6.70 -6.61 7.40
C SER A 304 -6.93 -6.61 5.89
N LEU A 305 -5.85 -6.61 5.10
CA LEU A 305 -5.96 -6.87 3.65
C LEU A 305 -6.46 -8.29 3.36
N ALA A 306 -6.15 -9.26 4.23
CA ALA A 306 -6.70 -10.62 4.10
C ALA A 306 -8.22 -10.63 4.26
N ASP A 307 -8.79 -9.86 5.19
CA ASP A 307 -10.23 -9.71 5.34
C ASP A 307 -10.85 -9.03 4.12
N LEU A 308 -10.22 -7.97 3.60
CA LEU A 308 -10.66 -7.33 2.34
C LEU A 308 -10.63 -8.32 1.17
N MET A 309 -9.59 -9.14 1.06
CA MET A 309 -9.48 -10.17 0.03
C MET A 309 -10.58 -11.22 0.17
N LYS A 310 -10.98 -11.62 1.37
CA LYS A 310 -12.11 -12.54 1.57
C LYS A 310 -13.43 -11.95 1.06
N GLU A 311 -13.72 -10.70 1.42
CA GLU A 311 -14.91 -9.99 0.94
C GLU A 311 -14.92 -9.87 -0.59
N MET A 312 -13.77 -9.53 -1.19
CA MET A 312 -13.67 -9.35 -2.64
C MET A 312 -13.67 -10.66 -3.42
N ALA A 313 -13.13 -11.74 -2.87
CA ALA A 313 -13.19 -13.07 -3.48
C ALA A 313 -14.63 -13.60 -3.56
N ALA A 314 -15.47 -13.25 -2.58
CA ALA A 314 -16.89 -13.60 -2.57
C ALA A 314 -17.76 -12.70 -3.48
N ALA A 315 -17.21 -11.59 -3.98
CA ALA A 315 -17.93 -10.63 -4.80
C ALA A 315 -17.97 -11.02 -6.29
N ASP A 316 -19.06 -10.66 -6.95
CA ASP A 316 -19.15 -10.78 -8.41
C ASP A 316 -18.26 -9.73 -9.09
N THR A 317 -18.34 -8.52 -8.57
CA THR A 317 -17.73 -7.30 -9.12
C THR A 317 -17.37 -6.34 -7.98
N VAL A 318 -16.26 -5.63 -8.14
CA VAL A 318 -15.82 -4.60 -7.20
C VAL A 318 -15.87 -3.22 -7.87
N VAL A 319 -16.31 -2.20 -7.13
CA VAL A 319 -16.12 -0.79 -7.50
C VAL A 319 -15.34 -0.14 -6.37
N ALA A 320 -14.15 0.41 -6.62
CA ALA A 320 -13.34 0.94 -5.52
C ALA A 320 -12.56 2.19 -5.89
N VAL A 321 -12.46 3.11 -4.92
CA VAL A 321 -11.58 4.30 -5.02
C VAL A 321 -10.24 4.08 -4.32
N ARG A 322 -10.20 3.33 -3.21
CA ARG A 322 -8.95 3.11 -2.47
C ARG A 322 -8.00 2.19 -3.22
N TYR A 323 -6.73 2.62 -3.29
CA TYR A 323 -5.69 1.90 -4.03
C TYR A 323 -5.50 0.44 -3.59
N HIS A 324 -5.53 0.16 -2.28
CA HIS A 324 -5.39 -1.22 -1.81
C HIS A 324 -6.68 -2.03 -1.93
N ASN A 325 -7.85 -1.39 -2.03
CA ASN A 325 -9.07 -2.12 -2.38
C ASN A 325 -9.01 -2.58 -3.85
N LEU A 326 -8.45 -1.75 -4.75
CA LEU A 326 -8.15 -2.17 -6.11
C LEU A 326 -7.17 -3.35 -6.13
N ILE A 327 -6.05 -3.24 -5.40
CA ILE A 327 -5.07 -4.35 -5.33
C ILE A 327 -5.71 -5.64 -4.81
N CYS A 328 -6.47 -5.58 -3.72
CA CYS A 328 -7.13 -6.77 -3.17
C CYS A 328 -8.06 -7.42 -4.20
N ALA A 329 -8.88 -6.65 -4.91
CA ALA A 329 -9.80 -7.18 -5.93
C ALA A 329 -9.04 -7.82 -7.10
N LEU A 330 -8.01 -7.13 -7.58
CA LEU A 330 -7.16 -7.63 -8.66
C LEU A 330 -6.41 -8.91 -8.24
N LYS A 331 -5.90 -8.96 -7.01
CA LYS A 331 -5.21 -10.11 -6.43
C LYS A 331 -6.13 -11.31 -6.23
N THR A 332 -7.41 -11.08 -5.90
CA THR A 332 -8.45 -12.12 -5.80
C THR A 332 -9.13 -12.39 -7.13
N GLY A 333 -8.55 -11.95 -8.25
CA GLY A 333 -9.10 -12.21 -9.58
C GLY A 333 -10.50 -11.66 -9.81
N THR A 334 -10.99 -10.76 -8.97
CA THR A 334 -12.35 -10.22 -9.05
C THR A 334 -12.37 -9.02 -10.00
N PRO A 335 -13.23 -9.00 -11.03
CA PRO A 335 -13.36 -7.85 -11.93
C PRO A 335 -13.65 -6.57 -11.13
N VAL A 336 -12.90 -5.51 -11.44
CA VAL A 336 -12.97 -4.25 -10.69
C VAL A 336 -13.09 -3.04 -11.60
N LEU A 337 -13.95 -2.10 -11.21
CA LEU A 337 -14.07 -0.76 -11.79
C LEU A 337 -13.42 0.24 -10.84
N ALA A 338 -12.40 0.94 -11.30
CA ALA A 338 -11.68 1.90 -10.48
C ALA A 338 -12.35 3.27 -10.53
N LEU A 339 -12.66 3.82 -9.35
CA LEU A 339 -12.87 5.24 -9.17
C LEU A 339 -11.48 5.90 -9.00
N SER A 340 -10.83 6.18 -10.11
CA SER A 340 -9.46 6.68 -10.19
C SER A 340 -9.33 8.10 -9.64
N TYR A 341 -8.58 8.25 -8.55
CA TYR A 341 -8.25 9.55 -7.96
C TYR A 341 -6.84 10.05 -8.33
N ALA A 342 -5.99 9.18 -8.85
CA ALA A 342 -4.62 9.48 -9.22
C ALA A 342 -4.13 8.53 -10.31
N ALA A 343 -3.15 8.99 -11.09
CA ALA A 343 -2.55 8.23 -12.20
C ALA A 343 -2.01 6.84 -11.79
N LYS A 344 -1.65 6.64 -10.51
CA LYS A 344 -1.26 5.32 -9.99
C LYS A 344 -2.39 4.29 -10.05
N SER A 345 -3.65 4.71 -9.87
CA SER A 345 -4.80 3.81 -9.99
C SER A 345 -4.98 3.39 -11.44
N ASP A 346 -4.87 4.33 -12.38
CA ASP A 346 -4.96 4.05 -13.82
C ASP A 346 -3.83 3.12 -14.28
N ALA A 347 -2.58 3.42 -13.88
CA ALA A 347 -1.42 2.59 -14.20
C ALA A 347 -1.53 1.16 -13.64
N LEU A 348 -2.12 0.99 -12.44
CA LEU A 348 -2.41 -0.32 -11.86
C LEU A 348 -3.45 -1.07 -12.70
N MET A 349 -4.54 -0.41 -13.06
CA MET A 349 -5.61 -1.01 -13.87
C MET A 349 -5.11 -1.40 -15.26
N ASP A 350 -4.34 -0.54 -15.93
CA ASP A 350 -3.69 -0.82 -17.22
C ASP A 350 -2.77 -2.05 -17.12
N ARG A 351 -1.92 -2.11 -16.10
CA ARG A 351 -1.00 -3.23 -15.87
C ARG A 351 -1.72 -4.56 -15.72
N MET A 352 -2.90 -4.55 -15.11
CA MET A 352 -3.72 -5.74 -14.88
C MET A 352 -4.71 -6.03 -16.02
N GLY A 353 -4.71 -5.23 -17.10
CA GLY A 353 -5.56 -5.44 -18.27
C GLY A 353 -6.97 -4.85 -18.17
N LEU A 354 -7.24 -4.02 -17.16
CA LEU A 354 -8.54 -3.41 -16.89
C LEU A 354 -8.53 -1.88 -17.12
N GLY A 355 -7.60 -1.35 -17.91
CA GLY A 355 -7.47 0.09 -18.19
C GLY A 355 -8.73 0.79 -18.73
N ALA A 356 -9.60 0.05 -19.42
CA ALA A 356 -10.89 0.56 -19.89
C ALA A 356 -11.92 0.82 -18.77
N TYR A 357 -11.65 0.31 -17.57
CA TYR A 357 -12.53 0.35 -16.39
C TYR A 357 -11.97 1.30 -15.33
N CYS A 358 -11.63 2.50 -15.79
CA CYS A 358 -11.25 3.64 -14.96
C CYS A 358 -12.30 4.75 -15.10
N HIS A 359 -12.76 5.26 -13.97
CA HIS A 359 -13.73 6.34 -13.87
C HIS A 359 -13.17 7.44 -12.95
N PRO A 360 -13.17 8.73 -13.34
CA PRO A 360 -12.55 9.78 -12.56
C PRO A 360 -13.28 10.05 -11.24
N ALA A 361 -12.62 9.84 -10.10
CA ALA A 361 -13.20 10.06 -8.77
C ALA A 361 -13.53 11.53 -8.47
N ARG A 362 -12.86 12.49 -9.13
CA ARG A 362 -13.15 13.93 -8.99
C ARG A 362 -14.44 14.35 -9.67
N GLU A 363 -14.83 13.61 -10.70
CA GLU A 363 -15.91 13.97 -11.62
C GLU A 363 -16.87 12.80 -11.77
N VAL A 364 -17.24 12.16 -10.66
CA VAL A 364 -18.14 11.00 -10.68
C VAL A 364 -19.41 11.35 -11.42
N ASP A 365 -19.75 10.51 -12.39
CA ASP A 365 -20.98 10.50 -13.17
C ASP A 365 -21.62 9.13 -12.95
N ALA A 366 -22.71 9.10 -12.17
CA ALA A 366 -23.34 7.85 -11.75
C ALA A 366 -23.90 7.04 -12.93
N ASP A 367 -24.41 7.71 -13.97
CA ASP A 367 -25.05 7.05 -15.09
C ASP A 367 -23.98 6.39 -15.97
N ARG A 368 -22.90 7.11 -16.27
CA ARG A 368 -21.72 6.54 -16.94
C ARG A 368 -21.02 5.47 -16.12
N LEU A 369 -20.93 5.64 -14.79
CA LEU A 369 -20.35 4.64 -13.89
C LEU A 369 -21.13 3.33 -13.95
N LEU A 370 -22.46 3.40 -13.96
CA LEU A 370 -23.34 2.24 -14.09
C LEU A 370 -23.21 1.56 -15.46
N GLU A 371 -23.06 2.33 -16.55
CA GLU A 371 -22.77 1.79 -17.88
C GLU A 371 -21.43 1.02 -17.91
N GLN A 372 -20.37 1.60 -17.35
CA GLN A 372 -19.06 0.95 -17.24
C GLN A 372 -19.12 -0.30 -16.38
N PHE A 373 -19.86 -0.26 -15.26
CA PHE A 373 -20.09 -1.41 -14.38
C PHE A 373 -20.77 -2.54 -15.15
N ARG A 374 -21.88 -2.28 -15.84
CA ARG A 374 -22.58 -3.31 -16.64
C ARG A 374 -21.70 -3.86 -17.77
N ALA A 375 -20.86 -3.03 -18.38
CA ALA A 375 -19.89 -3.46 -19.39
C ALA A 375 -18.77 -4.34 -18.81
N LEU A 376 -18.36 -4.09 -17.56
CA LEU A 376 -17.41 -4.91 -16.82
C LEU A 376 -18.01 -6.29 -16.51
N GLU A 377 -19.25 -6.34 -16.02
CA GLU A 377 -19.91 -7.61 -15.67
C GLU A 377 -20.11 -8.52 -16.89
N LYS A 378 -20.47 -7.95 -18.04
CA LYS A 378 -20.59 -8.69 -19.31
C LYS A 378 -19.30 -9.39 -19.74
N ARG A 379 -18.14 -8.86 -19.31
CA ARG A 379 -16.81 -9.41 -19.61
C ARG A 379 -16.15 -10.09 -18.41
N SER A 380 -16.90 -10.36 -17.35
CA SER A 380 -16.38 -10.90 -16.08
C SER A 380 -15.55 -12.17 -16.28
N ALA A 381 -16.02 -13.14 -17.06
CA ALA A 381 -15.30 -14.40 -17.30
C ALA A 381 -13.93 -14.18 -18.00
N GLU A 382 -13.89 -13.35 -19.05
CA GLU A 382 -12.66 -13.01 -19.78
C GLU A 382 -11.67 -12.25 -18.88
N LEU A 383 -12.17 -11.33 -18.06
CA LEU A 383 -11.35 -10.53 -17.17
C LEU A 383 -10.79 -11.36 -16.01
N ARG A 384 -11.56 -12.31 -15.47
CA ARG A 384 -11.08 -13.26 -14.46
C ARG A 384 -9.91 -14.10 -14.99
N GLN A 385 -9.99 -14.59 -16.22
CA GLN A 385 -8.87 -15.29 -16.87
C GLN A 385 -7.64 -14.37 -17.01
N THR A 386 -7.85 -13.14 -17.50
CA THR A 386 -6.77 -12.14 -17.61
C THR A 386 -6.11 -11.89 -16.26
N LEU A 387 -6.88 -11.71 -15.19
CA LEU A 387 -6.36 -11.45 -13.86
C LEU A 387 -5.56 -12.63 -13.31
N THR A 388 -5.96 -13.88 -13.58
CA THR A 388 -5.17 -15.06 -13.21
C THR A 388 -3.77 -15.01 -13.82
N GLU A 389 -3.66 -14.74 -15.12
CA GLU A 389 -2.37 -14.64 -15.81
C GLU A 389 -1.51 -13.48 -15.27
N ARG A 390 -2.14 -12.32 -15.02
CA ARG A 390 -1.47 -11.14 -14.48
C ARG A 390 -0.99 -11.34 -13.05
N ASN A 391 -1.77 -12.04 -12.22
CA ASN A 391 -1.40 -12.39 -10.86
C ASN A 391 -0.20 -13.35 -10.82
N LEU A 392 -0.15 -14.34 -11.72
CA LEU A 392 1.02 -15.22 -11.85
C LEU A 392 2.28 -14.44 -12.25
N ALA A 393 2.14 -13.47 -13.17
CA ALA A 393 3.25 -12.61 -13.55
C ALA A 393 3.70 -11.71 -12.38
N ALA A 394 2.76 -11.14 -11.62
CA ALA A 394 3.06 -10.32 -10.45
C ALA A 394 3.79 -11.12 -9.36
N ALA A 395 3.34 -12.35 -9.07
CA ALA A 395 3.98 -13.23 -8.10
C ALA A 395 5.46 -13.50 -8.46
N ARG A 396 5.73 -13.87 -9.72
CA ARG A 396 7.11 -14.10 -10.20
C ARG A 396 8.00 -12.85 -10.12
N GLN A 397 7.44 -11.67 -10.40
CA GLN A 397 8.18 -10.42 -10.30
C GLN A 397 8.54 -10.08 -8.84
N LEU A 398 7.64 -10.36 -7.89
CA LEU A 398 7.90 -10.16 -6.47
C LEU A 398 8.89 -11.18 -5.91
N GLU A 399 8.84 -12.44 -6.36
CA GLU A 399 9.86 -13.44 -6.04
C GLU A 399 11.25 -12.96 -6.49
N HIS A 400 11.37 -12.49 -7.73
CA HIS A 400 12.62 -11.90 -8.22
C HIS A 400 13.08 -10.70 -7.39
N GLN A 401 12.15 -9.83 -6.98
CA GLN A 401 12.45 -8.71 -6.09
C GLN A 401 13.01 -9.18 -4.75
N PHE A 402 12.38 -10.19 -4.13
CA PHE A 402 12.82 -10.72 -2.84
C PHE A 402 14.19 -11.39 -2.95
N THR A 403 14.49 -12.11 -4.04
CA THR A 403 15.85 -12.60 -4.31
C THR A 403 16.86 -11.46 -4.41
N ALA A 404 16.53 -10.40 -5.17
CA ALA A 404 17.41 -9.23 -5.30
C ALA A 404 17.59 -8.49 -3.97
N LEU A 405 16.54 -8.43 -3.15
CA LEU A 405 16.55 -7.84 -1.82
C LEU A 405 17.44 -8.64 -0.86
N THR A 406 17.32 -9.97 -0.84
CA THR A 406 18.20 -10.87 -0.09
C THR A 406 19.66 -10.63 -0.46
N ALA A 407 19.99 -10.64 -1.76
CA ALA A 407 21.35 -10.42 -2.23
C ALA A 407 21.91 -9.05 -1.85
N ALA A 408 21.08 -8.00 -1.89
CA ALA A 408 21.51 -6.64 -1.58
C ALA A 408 21.69 -6.38 -0.07
N LEU A 409 20.84 -6.98 0.78
CA LEU A 409 20.79 -6.64 2.20
C LEU A 409 21.44 -7.68 3.12
N PHE A 410 21.46 -8.94 2.72
CA PHE A 410 21.94 -10.08 3.51
C PHE A 410 23.02 -10.88 2.75
N PRO A 411 24.15 -10.26 2.36
CA PRO A 411 25.16 -10.95 1.57
C PRO A 411 25.80 -12.09 2.37
N ALA A 412 26.00 -13.24 1.72
CA ALA A 412 26.72 -14.35 2.32
C ALA A 412 28.15 -13.93 2.72
N PRO A 413 28.69 -14.44 3.84
CA PRO A 413 29.98 -14.00 4.38
C PRO A 413 31.23 -14.27 3.52
N ASP A 414 31.14 -14.92 2.35
CA ASP A 414 32.30 -15.50 1.66
C ASP A 414 32.95 -14.63 0.57
N HIS A 415 32.57 -13.35 0.40
CA HIS A 415 33.21 -12.47 -0.60
C HIS A 415 34.08 -11.34 -0.04
N ALA A 416 34.13 -11.15 1.29
CA ALA A 416 35.02 -10.16 1.89
C ALA A 416 36.49 -10.61 1.99
N HIS A 417 36.77 -11.92 1.90
CA HIS A 417 38.13 -12.46 2.08
C HIS A 417 38.85 -12.88 0.78
N ALA A 418 38.16 -12.94 -0.36
CA ALA A 418 38.80 -13.33 -1.63
C ALA A 418 39.62 -12.19 -2.27
N HIS A 419 39.20 -10.93 -2.12
CA HIS A 419 39.91 -9.79 -2.70
C HIS A 419 41.12 -9.30 -1.89
N ALA A 420 41.28 -9.73 -0.63
CA ALA A 420 42.42 -9.34 0.20
C ALA A 420 43.63 -10.30 0.11
N ARG A 421 43.54 -11.38 -0.68
CA ARG A 421 44.60 -12.40 -0.80
C ARG A 421 45.25 -12.51 -2.18
N GLN A 422 44.87 -11.67 -3.14
CA GLN A 422 45.46 -11.68 -4.49
C GLN A 422 46.35 -10.48 -4.83
N GLU A 423 46.65 -9.61 -3.87
CA GLU A 423 47.69 -8.58 -4.03
C GLU A 423 48.66 -8.59 -2.84
N ALA A 424 49.63 -9.49 -2.91
CA ALA A 424 50.98 -9.26 -2.39
C ALA A 424 51.96 -10.18 -3.17
N PRO A 425 53.13 -9.68 -3.60
CA PRO A 425 53.98 -10.32 -4.62
C PRO A 425 54.75 -11.56 -4.13
#